data_AF-A0A1D7VPC1-F1
#
_entry.id   AF-A0A1D7VPC1-F1
#
_cell.length_a   1.000
_cell.length_b   1.000
_cell.length_c   1.000
_cell.angle_alpha   90.00
_cell.angle_beta   90.00
_cell.angle_gamma   90.00
#
_symmetry.space_group_name_H-M   'P 1'
#
loop_
_entity.id
_entity.type
_entity.pdbx_description
1 polymer ?
#
loop_
_entity_poly.entity_id
_entity_poly.type
_entity_poly.pdbx_seq_one_letter_code
_entity_poly.pdbx_strand_id
1 'polypeptide(L)'
;MPRVLTEGAVLQCSHGGQTRLTAGAPTVTVQGHGVVTAGAEVGFRFGAADLPVPGMLTPCPIRTPDGSSPLPCTIAAPATPAGLATKLTVGGKPVLLDTATGTTVSSPAPGTWSVADPGQSTLEAI
;
A
#
# COMPACT_ATOMS: atom_id res chain seq x y z
N MET A 1 7.56 -14.83 -10.97
CA MET A 1 7.82 -14.61 -9.52
C MET A 1 7.17 -13.29 -9.15
N PRO A 2 6.90 -12.99 -7.86
CA PRO A 2 6.25 -11.74 -7.52
C PRO A 2 7.13 -10.53 -7.85
N ARG A 3 6.50 -9.43 -8.27
CA ARG A 3 7.20 -8.18 -8.63
C ARG A 3 7.49 -7.34 -7.41
N VAL A 4 8.62 -6.64 -7.43
CA VAL A 4 8.96 -5.64 -6.40
C VAL A 4 8.03 -4.44 -6.51
N LEU A 5 7.55 -3.94 -5.36
CA LEU A 5 6.83 -2.67 -5.28
C LEU A 5 7.79 -1.49 -5.35
N THR A 6 7.37 -0.49 -6.11
CA THR A 6 8.04 0.81 -6.17
C THR A 6 7.11 1.94 -5.77
N GLU A 7 7.68 3.12 -5.55
CA GLU A 7 6.96 4.37 -5.72
C GLU A 7 6.16 4.32 -7.04
N GLY A 8 4.91 4.76 -6.99
CA GLY A 8 3.99 4.62 -8.11
C GLY A 8 3.08 3.39 -8.06
N ALA A 9 3.38 2.41 -7.19
CA ALA A 9 2.51 1.26 -6.97
C ALA A 9 1.12 1.68 -6.49
N VAL A 10 0.09 0.95 -6.92
CA VAL A 10 -1.30 1.16 -6.53
C VAL A 10 -1.69 0.11 -5.51
N LEU A 11 -2.15 0.57 -4.34
CA LEU A 11 -2.78 -0.26 -3.32
C LEU A 11 -4.30 -0.14 -3.45
N GLN A 12 -4.99 -1.21 -3.07
CA GLN A 12 -6.44 -1.28 -2.97
C GLN A 12 -6.86 -1.75 -1.58
N CYS A 13 -7.87 -1.12 -0.98
CA CYS A 13 -8.49 -1.62 0.25
C CYS A 13 -9.69 -2.50 -0.07
N SER A 14 -10.10 -3.33 0.89
CA SER A 14 -11.25 -4.25 0.77
C SER A 14 -12.59 -3.54 0.50
N HIS A 15 -12.68 -2.23 0.71
CA HIS A 15 -13.86 -1.41 0.42
C HIS A 15 -13.83 -0.78 -0.99
N GLY A 16 -12.81 -1.08 -1.81
CA GLY A 16 -12.70 -0.61 -3.19
C GLY A 16 -11.96 0.74 -3.37
N GLY A 17 -11.53 1.37 -2.29
CA GLY A 17 -10.66 2.55 -2.36
C GLY A 17 -9.28 2.18 -2.92
N GLN A 18 -8.70 3.06 -3.73
CA GLN A 18 -7.37 2.88 -4.34
C GLN A 18 -6.51 4.11 -4.16
N THR A 19 -5.22 3.89 -3.92
CA THR A 19 -4.25 4.96 -3.71
C THR A 19 -2.87 4.55 -4.20
N ARG A 20 -2.12 5.51 -4.74
CA ARG A 20 -0.77 5.34 -5.26
C ARG A 20 0.25 5.67 -4.19
N LEU A 21 1.20 4.77 -3.95
CA LEU A 21 2.35 5.05 -3.09
C LEU A 21 3.19 6.19 -3.67
N THR A 22 3.34 7.27 -2.90
CA THR A 22 4.02 8.50 -3.34
C THR A 22 5.47 8.59 -2.87
N ALA A 23 6.01 7.51 -2.28
CA ALA A 23 7.37 7.46 -1.79
C ALA A 23 7.91 6.03 -1.84
N GLY A 24 9.21 5.92 -2.08
CA GLY A 24 10.01 4.70 -1.97
C GLY A 24 11.42 5.03 -1.49
N ALA A 25 12.22 4.01 -1.18
CA ALA A 25 13.61 4.18 -0.80
C ALA A 25 14.43 4.62 -2.04
N PRO A 26 15.04 5.82 -2.05
CA PRO A 26 15.72 6.34 -3.24
C PRO A 26 17.08 5.68 -3.49
N THR A 27 17.61 4.91 -2.54
CA THR A 27 18.91 4.24 -2.64
C THR A 27 18.90 3.05 -3.58
N VAL A 28 17.73 2.47 -3.85
CA VAL A 28 17.52 1.40 -4.82
C VAL A 28 16.29 1.74 -5.64
N THR A 29 16.47 1.89 -6.95
CA THR A 29 15.40 2.25 -7.86
C THR A 29 15.19 1.19 -8.93
N VAL A 30 13.95 1.08 -9.41
CA VAL A 30 13.57 0.29 -10.58
C VAL A 30 12.89 1.24 -11.54
N GLN A 31 13.40 1.35 -12.77
CA GLN A 31 12.91 2.31 -13.77
C GLN A 31 12.86 3.76 -13.25
N GLY A 32 13.74 4.13 -12.32
CA GLY A 32 13.77 5.45 -11.70
C GLY A 32 12.87 5.64 -10.49
N HIS A 33 12.07 4.64 -10.12
CA HIS A 33 11.17 4.68 -8.95
C HIS A 33 11.80 3.96 -7.76
N GLY A 34 11.80 4.60 -6.57
CA GLY A 34 12.36 4.00 -5.36
C GLY A 34 11.59 2.74 -4.92
N VAL A 35 12.29 1.70 -4.48
CA VAL A 35 11.62 0.47 -3.99
C VAL A 35 10.94 0.69 -2.64
N VAL A 36 9.82 0.03 -2.40
CA VAL A 36 9.08 0.15 -1.13
C VAL A 36 9.52 -0.96 -0.19
N THR A 37 9.91 -0.59 1.04
CA THR A 37 10.33 -1.55 2.07
C THR A 37 9.21 -1.80 3.07
N ALA A 38 9.24 -2.97 3.70
CA ALA A 38 8.30 -3.34 4.74
C ALA A 38 8.24 -2.28 5.85
N GLY A 39 7.02 -1.88 6.22
CA GLY A 39 6.74 -0.83 7.18
C GLY A 39 6.67 0.58 6.60
N ALA A 40 7.10 0.82 5.36
CA ALA A 40 6.96 2.13 4.72
C ALA A 40 5.51 2.45 4.32
N GLU A 41 4.68 1.41 4.16
CA GLU A 41 3.25 1.47 3.91
C GLU A 41 2.42 1.78 5.16
N VAL A 42 2.99 1.67 6.36
CA VAL A 42 2.25 1.91 7.61
C VAL A 42 1.84 3.37 7.71
N GLY A 43 0.57 3.61 8.04
CA GLY A 43 -0.01 4.95 8.08
C GLY A 43 -0.47 5.47 6.71
N PHE A 44 -0.27 4.72 5.63
CA PHE A 44 -0.81 5.10 4.32
C PHE A 44 -2.34 5.08 4.35
N ARG A 45 -2.97 6.11 3.79
CA ARG A 45 -4.42 6.32 3.81
C ARG A 45 -4.98 6.21 2.40
N PHE A 46 -6.14 5.62 2.26
CA PHE A 46 -6.84 5.50 0.97
C PHE A 46 -7.63 6.75 0.58
N GLY A 47 -7.92 7.64 1.55
CA GLY A 47 -8.72 8.85 1.35
C GLY A 47 -10.20 8.59 1.09
N ALA A 48 -11.01 9.64 1.15
CA ALA A 48 -12.42 9.64 0.81
C ALA A 48 -12.74 10.83 -0.11
N ALA A 49 -13.91 10.84 -0.75
CA ALA A 49 -14.27 11.90 -1.70
C ALA A 49 -14.28 13.31 -1.07
N ASP A 50 -14.70 13.40 0.19
CA ASP A 50 -14.75 14.60 1.02
C ASP A 50 -13.50 14.78 1.93
N LEU A 51 -12.57 13.82 1.89
CA LEU A 51 -11.29 13.87 2.61
C LEU A 51 -10.17 13.26 1.73
N PRO A 52 -9.76 13.95 0.65
CA PRO A 52 -8.76 13.43 -0.28
C PRO A 52 -7.37 13.39 0.36
N VAL A 53 -6.53 12.48 -0.12
CA VAL A 53 -5.13 12.33 0.30
C VAL A 53 -4.21 12.26 -0.93
N PRO A 54 -2.91 12.58 -0.80
CA PRO A 54 -1.96 12.42 -1.89
C PRO A 54 -1.97 10.99 -2.44
N GLY A 55 -1.99 10.87 -3.77
CA GLY A 55 -2.00 9.58 -4.45
C GLY A 55 -3.38 8.90 -4.55
N MET A 56 -4.44 9.45 -3.95
CA MET A 56 -5.80 8.88 -4.07
C MET A 56 -6.23 8.77 -5.53
N LEU A 57 -6.64 7.57 -5.94
CA LEU A 57 -7.14 7.29 -7.29
C LEU A 57 -8.65 7.04 -7.26
N THR A 58 -9.10 6.21 -6.32
CA THR A 58 -10.51 5.88 -6.11
C THR A 58 -10.82 6.12 -4.63
N PRO A 59 -11.81 6.95 -4.29
CA PRO A 59 -12.12 7.23 -2.89
C PRO A 59 -12.60 5.96 -2.18
N CYS A 60 -12.14 5.77 -0.94
CA CYS A 60 -12.71 4.74 -0.07
C CYS A 60 -14.12 5.19 0.38
N PRO A 61 -15.18 4.39 0.14
CA PRO A 61 -16.54 4.81 0.45
C PRO A 61 -16.90 4.64 1.93
N ILE A 62 -16.02 4.04 2.74
CA ILE A 62 -16.34 3.69 4.13
C ILE A 62 -16.45 4.96 5.00
N ARG A 63 -17.49 4.98 5.83
CA ARG A 63 -17.82 6.07 6.75
C ARG A 63 -17.94 5.54 8.17
N THR A 64 -18.04 6.46 9.13
CA THR A 64 -18.44 6.13 10.50
C THR A 64 -19.79 5.41 10.51
N PRO A 65 -20.11 4.60 11.55
CA PRO A 65 -21.36 3.82 11.58
C PRO A 65 -22.64 4.65 11.49
N ASP A 66 -22.61 5.90 11.94
CA ASP A 66 -23.69 6.89 11.82
C ASP A 66 -23.76 7.56 10.43
N GLY A 67 -22.84 7.22 9.52
CA GLY A 67 -22.71 7.77 8.18
C GLY A 67 -22.23 9.23 8.11
N SER A 68 -21.97 9.87 9.25
CA SER A 68 -21.75 11.32 9.33
C SER A 68 -20.40 11.77 8.81
N SER A 69 -19.36 10.94 8.96
CA SER A 69 -17.98 11.32 8.67
C SER A 69 -17.24 10.24 7.86
N PRO A 70 -16.38 10.62 6.90
CA PRO A 70 -15.52 9.67 6.23
C PRO A 70 -14.52 9.05 7.22
N LEU A 71 -14.34 7.74 7.14
CA LEU A 71 -13.30 7.05 7.93
C LEU A 71 -12.49 6.11 7.03
N PRO A 72 -11.79 6.66 6.03
CA PRO A 72 -11.14 5.86 5.02
C PRO A 72 -10.09 4.95 5.62
N CYS A 73 -9.93 3.78 5.00
CA CYS A 73 -8.94 2.77 5.38
C CYS A 73 -7.56 3.41 5.58
N THR A 74 -6.89 3.02 6.65
CA THR A 74 -5.50 3.39 6.95
C THR A 74 -4.73 2.12 7.28
N ILE A 75 -3.57 1.92 6.65
CA ILE A 75 -2.75 0.73 6.91
C ILE A 75 -2.21 0.77 8.34
N ALA A 76 -2.55 -0.24 9.12
CA ALA A 76 -2.33 -0.26 10.58
C ALA A 76 -0.97 -0.85 10.97
N ALA A 77 -0.51 -1.82 10.18
CA ALA A 77 0.65 -2.65 10.49
C ALA A 77 1.37 -3.02 9.18
N PRO A 78 2.65 -3.45 9.27
CA PRO A 78 3.37 -3.93 8.12
C PRO A 78 2.66 -5.06 7.39
N ALA A 79 2.97 -5.23 6.11
CA ALA A 79 2.48 -6.32 5.29
C ALA A 79 2.77 -7.70 5.92
N THR A 80 1.91 -8.66 5.61
CA THR A 80 2.11 -10.05 6.04
C THR A 80 3.41 -10.62 5.47
N PRO A 81 4.05 -11.60 6.15
CA PRO A 81 5.33 -12.16 5.70
C PRO A 81 5.33 -12.72 4.26
N ALA A 82 4.19 -13.16 3.75
CA ALA A 82 4.05 -13.65 2.37
C ALA A 82 4.20 -12.55 1.30
N GLY A 83 4.11 -11.28 1.70
CA GLY A 83 4.31 -10.10 0.87
C GLY A 83 5.73 -9.55 0.85
N LEU A 84 6.68 -10.24 1.49
CA LEU A 84 8.04 -9.75 1.72
C LEU A 84 9.04 -10.53 0.88
N ALA A 85 9.97 -9.82 0.25
CA ALA A 85 11.11 -10.45 -0.41
C ALA A 85 12.00 -11.16 0.64
N THR A 86 12.46 -12.37 0.32
CA THR A 86 13.32 -13.14 1.22
C THR A 86 14.81 -12.82 1.05
N LYS A 87 15.21 -12.33 -0.13
CA LYS A 87 16.61 -12.00 -0.44
C LYS A 87 16.90 -10.51 -0.59
N LEU A 88 15.94 -9.76 -1.15
CA LEU A 88 16.14 -8.34 -1.42
C LEU A 88 15.77 -7.50 -0.21
N THR A 89 16.76 -6.85 0.38
CA THR A 89 16.58 -5.91 1.49
C THR A 89 17.23 -4.57 1.18
N VAL A 90 16.63 -3.48 1.65
CA VAL A 90 17.19 -2.13 1.60
C VAL A 90 17.23 -1.55 3.01
N GLY A 91 18.41 -1.12 3.45
CA GLY A 91 18.60 -0.65 4.83
C GLY A 91 18.24 -1.70 5.89
N GLY A 92 18.45 -2.99 5.59
CA GLY A 92 18.11 -4.11 6.47
C GLY A 92 16.62 -4.47 6.51
N LYS A 93 15.77 -3.80 5.73
CA LYS A 93 14.34 -4.09 5.63
C LYS A 93 14.01 -4.86 4.36
N PRO A 94 13.20 -5.93 4.41
CA PRO A 94 12.69 -6.60 3.21
C PRO A 94 11.95 -5.63 2.29
N VAL A 95 12.10 -5.82 0.99
CA VAL A 95 11.31 -5.11 -0.03
C VAL A 95 9.92 -5.73 -0.14
N LEU A 96 8.89 -4.90 -0.34
CA LEU A 96 7.52 -5.37 -0.56
C LEU A 96 7.34 -5.94 -1.96
N LEU A 97 6.46 -6.94 -2.06
CA LEU A 97 6.13 -7.66 -3.29
C LEU A 97 4.68 -7.41 -3.72
N ASP A 98 4.34 -7.68 -4.98
CA ASP A 98 2.96 -7.55 -5.50
C ASP A 98 1.96 -8.51 -4.85
N THR A 99 2.45 -9.49 -4.09
CA THR A 99 1.66 -10.33 -3.19
C THR A 99 1.41 -9.70 -1.82
N ALA A 100 1.92 -8.49 -1.57
CA ALA A 100 1.78 -7.83 -0.28
C ALA A 100 0.32 -7.55 0.07
N THR A 101 -0.03 -7.93 1.29
CA THR A 101 -1.35 -7.74 1.87
C THR A 101 -1.19 -7.39 3.34
N GLY A 102 -2.21 -6.76 3.91
CA GLY A 102 -2.23 -6.48 5.34
C GLY A 102 -3.59 -5.97 5.81
N THR A 103 -3.64 -5.55 7.07
CA THR A 103 -4.85 -5.02 7.69
C THR A 103 -4.89 -3.50 7.59
N THR A 104 -6.11 -2.97 7.55
CA THR A 104 -6.38 -1.54 7.67
C THR A 104 -7.27 -1.28 8.87
N VAL A 105 -7.11 -0.11 9.49
CA VAL A 105 -8.10 0.42 10.41
C VAL A 105 -9.22 1.07 9.60
N SER A 106 -10.45 0.64 9.87
CA SER A 106 -11.71 1.19 9.37
C SER A 106 -12.83 0.88 10.37
N SER A 107 -13.99 1.51 10.23
CA SER A 107 -15.19 1.27 11.06
C SER A 107 -16.36 0.90 10.15
N PRO A 108 -17.30 0.04 10.56
CA PRO A 108 -17.44 -0.59 11.89
C PRO A 108 -16.44 -1.73 12.17
N ALA A 109 -15.71 -2.22 11.17
CA ALA A 109 -14.74 -3.30 11.33
C ALA A 109 -13.43 -3.00 10.58
N PRO A 110 -12.29 -3.59 11.00
CA PRO A 110 -11.05 -3.54 10.25
C PRO A 110 -11.21 -4.13 8.85
N GLY A 111 -10.67 -3.43 7.85
CA GLY A 111 -10.57 -3.91 6.47
C GLY A 111 -9.22 -4.55 6.18
N THR A 112 -9.01 -4.95 4.94
CA THR A 112 -7.70 -5.40 4.43
C THR A 112 -7.24 -4.53 3.28
N TRP A 113 -5.98 -4.66 2.89
CA TRP A 113 -5.43 -4.09 1.67
C TRP A 113 -4.62 -5.11 0.90
N SER A 114 -4.52 -4.89 -0.41
CA SER A 114 -3.69 -5.65 -1.35
C SER A 114 -3.07 -4.72 -2.39
N VAL A 115 -2.06 -5.20 -3.10
CA VAL A 115 -1.49 -4.50 -4.25
C VAL A 115 -2.37 -4.72 -5.48
N ALA A 116 -2.73 -3.64 -6.16
CA ALA A 116 -3.42 -3.68 -7.44
C ALA A 116 -2.44 -3.55 -8.62
N ASP A 117 -1.38 -2.75 -8.45
CA ASP A 117 -0.30 -2.58 -9.42
C ASP A 117 1.03 -2.35 -8.68
N PRO A 118 2.12 -3.08 -8.99
CA PRO A 118 3.42 -2.91 -8.34
C PRO A 118 4.17 -1.62 -8.70
N GLY A 119 3.69 -0.83 -9.68
CA GLY A 119 4.31 0.41 -10.13
C GLY A 119 5.45 0.24 -11.13
N GLN A 120 5.78 -1.01 -11.50
CA GLN A 120 6.84 -1.37 -12.44
C GLN A 120 6.61 -2.77 -13.02
N SER A 121 7.26 -3.09 -14.13
CA SER A 121 7.02 -4.35 -14.89
C SER A 121 8.24 -5.27 -15.04
N THR A 122 9.40 -4.91 -14.50
CA THR A 122 10.70 -5.52 -14.84
C THR A 122 11.37 -6.33 -13.74
N LEU A 123 11.30 -5.88 -12.48
CA LEU A 123 12.01 -6.53 -11.37
C LEU A 123 11.10 -7.49 -10.63
N GLU A 124 11.46 -8.77 -10.67
CA GLU A 124 10.88 -9.83 -9.85
C GLU A 124 11.84 -10.20 -8.71
N ALA A 125 11.29 -10.68 -7.59
CA ALA A 125 12.07 -11.14 -6.46
C ALA A 125 11.45 -12.41 -5.83
N ILE A 126 12.27 -13.10 -5.04
CA ILE A 126 11.88 -14.21 -4.16
C ILE A 126 12.06 -13.73 -2.72
#